data_AF-A0A2V8RVX2-F1
#
_entry.id   AF-A0A2V8RVX2-F1
#
_cell.length_a   1.000
_cell.length_b   1.000
_cell.length_c   1.000
_cell.angle_alpha   90.00
_cell.angle_beta   90.00
_cell.angle_gamma   90.00
#
_symmetry.space_group_name_H-M   'P 1'
#
loop_
_entity.id
_entity.type
_entity.pdbx_description
1 polymer ?
#
loop_
_entity_poly.entity_id
_entity_poly.type
_entity_poly.pdbx_seq_one_letter_code
_entity_poly.pdbx_strand_id
1 'polypeptide(L)'
;VTSKSTQGVATFTLQFALEKNIDAAATDVQTAISQAIGSLPADLPSPPTYSKSNPNDQPIMYIALTSDSVTPGQLYDYASTQVGQRLSILPGVSRVNVYGTKSAIRIKANPSAMWARGISIDDLSAAIKSGTSYTGAGQLDSSSGTAILRPQGQLESADQYSNLIVGGTGASPVYLRDVATVKDSVQDERVNMRFWVRGYEVPSATVIVAVNRRAGANAVEVSKSIRQILPMVSAELPGSIRVTPIYDRSLSIVHSVVDVETTLVIAFVLVVMVIFAFLGRATDTLIPTVALPLSLLITFIAMQALGYSLDNLSLMALTLAIGFLVDDAIVFLENTVRRIERGEQPFEAAINSAKEISFTIMSMTISLAAVFIPLVFMSGLVGRIFREFAITIVIAIFRPVWCR
;
A
#
# COMPACT_ATOMS: atom_id res chain seq x y z
N VAL A 1 12.29 19.19 8.81
CA VAL A 1 11.80 18.19 9.79
C VAL A 1 10.53 18.73 10.40
N THR A 2 9.47 17.93 10.47
CA THR A 2 8.25 18.27 11.20
C THR A 2 8.07 17.29 12.34
N SER A 3 7.66 17.75 13.50
CA SER A 3 7.42 16.91 14.68
C SER A 3 5.97 17.06 15.14
N LYS A 4 5.41 15.97 15.64
CA LYS A 4 4.11 15.94 16.30
C LYS A 4 4.25 15.15 17.59
N SER A 5 3.99 15.82 18.70
CA SER A 5 4.02 15.20 20.02
C SER A 5 2.60 15.09 20.56
N THR A 6 2.26 13.90 21.00
CA THR A 6 1.01 13.57 21.69
C THR A 6 1.35 12.78 22.95
N GLN A 7 0.41 12.63 23.86
CA GLN A 7 0.65 11.89 25.11
C GLN A 7 1.19 10.47 24.81
N GLY A 8 2.41 10.19 25.27
CA GLY A 8 3.08 8.90 25.11
C GLY A 8 3.67 8.60 23.72
N VAL A 9 3.53 9.50 22.74
CA VAL A 9 4.06 9.29 21.37
C VAL A 9 4.59 10.59 20.78
N ALA A 10 5.86 10.59 20.38
CA ALA A 10 6.47 11.64 19.55
C ALA A 10 6.77 11.07 18.16
N THR A 11 6.26 11.72 17.12
CA THR A 11 6.51 11.36 15.72
C THR A 11 7.33 12.45 15.05
N PHE A 12 8.43 12.07 14.40
CA PHE A 12 9.28 12.95 13.61
C PHE A 12 9.18 12.58 12.13
N THR A 13 8.76 13.51 11.29
CA THR A 13 8.73 13.36 9.84
C THR A 13 9.94 14.08 9.25
N LEU A 14 10.85 13.28 8.71
CA LEU A 14 12.08 13.73 8.05
C LEU A 14 11.83 13.78 6.55
N GLN A 15 11.80 14.98 5.98
CA GLN A 15 11.68 15.17 4.53
C GLN A 15 13.06 15.41 3.95
N PHE A 16 13.43 14.60 2.96
CA PHE A 16 14.70 14.70 2.26
C PHE A 16 14.49 15.30 0.87
N ALA A 17 15.57 15.83 0.28
CA ALA A 17 15.58 16.24 -1.12
C ALA A 17 15.25 15.04 -2.01
N LEU A 18 14.52 15.28 -3.11
CA LEU A 18 14.04 14.23 -4.02
C LEU A 18 15.16 13.42 -4.69
N GLU A 19 16.37 13.97 -4.76
CA GLU A 19 17.58 13.37 -5.34
C GLU A 19 18.30 12.45 -4.35
N LYS A 20 18.04 12.59 -3.04
CA LYS A 20 18.72 11.78 -2.03
C LYS A 20 18.15 10.36 -2.04
N ASN A 21 19.03 9.38 -2.18
CA ASN A 21 18.66 7.97 -2.06
C ASN A 21 18.09 7.70 -0.65
N ILE A 22 16.92 7.05 -0.59
CA ILE A 22 16.19 6.79 0.65
C ILE A 22 16.89 5.76 1.56
N ASP A 23 17.67 4.84 1.00
CA ASP A 23 18.45 3.84 1.76
C ASP A 23 19.65 4.49 2.44
N ALA A 24 20.33 5.41 1.75
CA ALA A 24 21.38 6.23 2.35
C ALA A 24 20.80 7.12 3.46
N ALA A 25 19.67 7.79 3.20
CA ALA A 25 18.99 8.60 4.20
C ALA A 25 18.55 7.77 5.42
N ALA A 26 18.06 6.55 5.23
CA ALA A 26 17.71 5.63 6.32
C ALA A 26 18.92 5.29 7.20
N THR A 27 20.08 5.08 6.59
CA THR A 27 21.34 4.79 7.30
C THR A 27 21.79 6.00 8.13
N ASP A 28 21.68 7.21 7.58
CA ASP A 28 21.98 8.45 8.32
C ASP A 28 21.05 8.61 9.54
N VAL A 29 19.76 8.32 9.36
CA VAL A 29 18.76 8.39 10.45
C VAL A 29 19.06 7.36 11.54
N GLN A 30 19.39 6.12 11.17
CA GLN A 30 19.75 5.08 12.14
C GLN A 30 21.01 5.47 12.95
N THR A 31 21.97 6.11 12.28
CA THR A 31 23.19 6.60 12.93
C THR A 31 22.87 7.71 13.93
N ALA A 32 22.02 8.68 13.53
CA ALA A 32 21.58 9.76 14.40
C ALA A 32 20.77 9.26 15.60
N ILE A 33 19.90 8.25 15.41
CA ILE A 33 19.18 7.60 16.52
C ILE A 33 20.18 6.96 17.48
N SER A 34 21.13 6.17 16.97
CA SER A 34 22.15 5.51 17.80
C SER A 34 22.96 6.49 18.65
N GLN A 35 23.30 7.66 18.10
CA GLN A 35 24.01 8.72 18.82
C GLN A 35 23.14 9.39 19.88
N ALA A 36 21.84 9.55 19.62
CA ALA A 36 20.91 10.20 20.53
C ALA A 36 20.41 9.29 21.66
N ILE A 37 20.50 7.95 21.53
CA ILE A 37 20.01 6.99 22.53
C ILE A 37 20.53 7.30 23.95
N GLY A 38 21.80 7.69 24.08
CA GLY A 38 22.41 8.01 25.38
C GLY A 38 21.82 9.26 26.07
N SER A 39 21.16 10.14 25.31
CA SER A 39 20.53 11.36 25.80
C SER A 39 19.02 11.22 26.01
N LEU A 40 18.45 10.05 25.72
CA LEU A 40 17.02 9.80 25.89
C LEU A 40 16.70 9.32 27.31
N PRO A 41 15.50 9.63 27.84
CA PRO A 41 15.04 9.10 29.11
C PRO A 41 15.04 7.56 29.14
N ALA A 42 15.48 6.99 30.26
CA ALA A 42 15.56 5.53 30.43
C ALA A 42 14.19 4.83 30.57
N ASP A 43 13.13 5.60 30.78
CA ASP A 43 11.75 5.14 30.98
C ASP A 43 10.92 5.06 29.70
N LEU A 44 11.55 5.19 28.52
CA LEU A 44 10.86 5.03 27.25
C LEU A 44 10.27 3.60 27.12
N PRO A 45 8.96 3.47 26.81
CA PRO A 45 8.31 2.15 26.67
C PRO A 45 8.93 1.25 25.59
N SER A 46 9.54 1.86 24.57
CA SER A 46 10.25 1.19 23.49
C SER A 46 11.31 2.13 22.91
N PRO A 47 12.47 1.60 22.45
CA PRO A 47 13.48 2.42 21.79
C PRO A 47 12.91 3.12 20.54
N PRO A 48 13.45 4.28 20.13
CA PRO A 48 13.04 4.94 18.90
C PRO A 48 13.26 4.01 17.70
N THR A 49 12.27 3.96 16.82
CA THR A 49 12.36 3.22 15.56
C THR A 49 12.12 4.16 14.39
N TYR A 50 12.64 3.81 13.22
CA TYR A 50 12.40 4.56 12.00
C TYR A 50 11.75 3.67 10.95
N SER A 51 11.07 4.30 10.00
CA SER A 51 10.61 3.61 8.81
C SER A 51 10.62 4.52 7.60
N LYS A 52 10.94 3.95 6.46
CA LYS A 52 10.83 4.62 5.17
C LYS A 52 9.34 4.79 4.90
N SER A 53 8.87 6.03 4.85
CA SER A 53 7.49 6.35 4.53
C SER A 53 7.45 7.09 3.20
N ASN A 54 6.66 6.58 2.26
CA ASN A 54 6.26 7.33 1.09
C ASN A 54 4.91 7.97 1.40
N PRO A 55 4.72 9.29 1.24
CA PRO A 55 3.41 9.93 1.37
C PRO A 55 2.33 9.31 0.47
N ASN A 56 2.74 8.63 -0.61
CA ASN A 56 1.86 7.86 -1.50
C ASN A 56 1.68 6.38 -1.12
N ASP A 57 2.33 5.87 -0.07
CA ASP A 57 2.13 4.49 0.45
C ASP A 57 0.81 4.38 1.21
N GLN A 58 -0.28 4.68 0.50
CA GLN A 58 -1.60 4.25 0.94
C GLN A 58 -1.64 2.72 0.91
N PRO A 59 -2.29 2.07 1.89
CA PRO A 59 -2.52 0.64 1.85
C PRO A 59 -3.17 0.22 0.52
N ILE A 60 -2.65 -0.84 -0.08
CA ILE A 60 -3.20 -1.41 -1.32
C ILE A 60 -4.48 -2.18 -1.06
N MET A 61 -4.64 -2.69 0.17
CA MET A 61 -5.81 -3.44 0.59
C MET A 61 -6.08 -3.19 2.08
N TYR A 62 -7.36 -3.03 2.42
CA TYR A 62 -7.84 -3.13 3.79
C TYR A 62 -8.72 -4.38 3.91
N ILE A 63 -8.51 -5.11 4.99
CA ILE A 63 -9.22 -6.35 5.30
C ILE A 63 -9.79 -6.19 6.70
N ALA A 64 -11.10 -6.32 6.85
CA ALA A 64 -11.75 -6.35 8.15
C ALA A 64 -11.84 -7.78 8.65
N LEU A 65 -11.49 -7.98 9.91
CA LEU A 65 -11.82 -9.18 10.67
C LEU A 65 -12.93 -8.79 11.64
N THR A 66 -14.01 -9.55 11.65
CA THR A 66 -15.17 -9.31 12.52
C THR A 66 -15.61 -10.60 13.19
N SER A 67 -16.09 -10.52 14.42
CA SER A 67 -16.56 -11.69 15.16
C SER A 67 -17.54 -11.29 16.27
N ASP A 68 -18.47 -12.20 16.59
CA ASP A 68 -19.47 -12.03 17.65
C ASP A 68 -19.18 -12.85 18.91
N SER A 69 -18.25 -13.81 18.84
CA SER A 69 -17.93 -14.71 19.96
C SER A 69 -16.60 -14.44 20.66
N VAL A 70 -15.70 -13.65 20.07
CA VAL A 70 -14.34 -13.41 20.60
C VAL A 70 -14.18 -11.96 20.99
N THR A 71 -13.34 -11.70 21.98
CA THR A 71 -13.11 -10.32 22.45
C THR A 71 -12.31 -9.50 21.42
N PRO A 72 -12.39 -8.16 21.43
CA PRO A 72 -11.58 -7.33 20.53
C PRO A 72 -10.08 -7.56 20.63
N GLY A 73 -9.57 -7.87 21.84
CA GLY A 73 -8.17 -8.21 22.06
C GLY A 73 -7.79 -9.54 21.40
N GLN A 74 -8.58 -10.59 21.63
CA GLN A 74 -8.35 -11.89 20.97
C GLN A 74 -8.42 -11.76 19.44
N LEU A 75 -9.38 -11.00 18.92
CA LEU A 75 -9.48 -10.73 17.50
C LEU A 75 -8.23 -10.02 16.95
N TYR A 76 -7.65 -9.10 17.71
CA TYR A 76 -6.39 -8.45 17.37
C TYR A 76 -5.23 -9.46 17.34
N ASP A 77 -5.19 -10.38 18.30
CA ASP A 77 -4.15 -11.40 18.38
C ASP A 77 -4.22 -12.35 17.18
N TYR A 78 -5.42 -12.80 16.78
CA TYR A 78 -5.62 -13.55 15.53
C TYR A 78 -5.24 -12.74 14.28
N ALA A 79 -5.66 -11.47 14.22
CA ALA A 79 -5.36 -10.59 13.10
C ALA A 79 -3.87 -10.31 12.94
N SER A 80 -3.12 -10.19 14.04
CA SER A 80 -1.69 -9.91 14.01
C SER A 80 -0.85 -11.16 13.75
N THR A 81 -1.13 -12.26 14.46
CA THR A 81 -0.31 -13.48 14.40
C THR A 81 -0.65 -14.37 13.21
N GLN A 82 -1.93 -14.63 12.95
CA GLN A 82 -2.32 -15.57 11.88
C GLN A 82 -2.48 -14.86 10.54
N VAL A 83 -3.18 -13.73 10.50
CA VAL A 83 -3.40 -13.00 9.24
C VAL A 83 -2.19 -12.12 8.91
N GLY A 84 -1.80 -11.24 9.82
CA GLY A 84 -0.79 -10.22 9.60
C GLY A 84 0.58 -10.78 9.22
N GLN A 85 1.06 -11.79 9.95
CA GLN A 85 2.36 -12.42 9.65
C GLN A 85 2.36 -13.12 8.28
N ARG A 86 1.31 -13.88 7.94
CA ARG A 86 1.21 -14.56 6.65
C ARG A 86 1.20 -13.58 5.48
N LEU A 87 0.43 -12.51 5.61
CA LEU A 87 0.38 -11.46 4.58
C LEU A 87 1.71 -10.70 4.47
N SER A 88 2.45 -10.53 5.57
CA SER A 88 3.75 -9.83 5.57
C SER A 88 4.85 -10.58 4.83
N ILE A 89 4.73 -11.90 4.70
CA ILE A 89 5.71 -12.76 4.00
C ILE A 89 5.51 -12.70 2.48
N LEU A 90 4.34 -12.24 2.00
CA LEU A 90 4.05 -12.21 0.57
C LEU A 90 5.04 -11.32 -0.21
N PRO A 91 5.52 -11.77 -1.37
CA PRO A 91 6.35 -10.95 -2.24
C PRO A 91 5.67 -9.62 -2.58
N GLY A 92 6.43 -8.52 -2.49
CA GLY A 92 5.92 -7.18 -2.76
C GLY A 92 5.15 -6.53 -1.61
N VAL A 93 4.90 -7.21 -0.48
CA VAL A 93 4.36 -6.59 0.73
C VAL A 93 5.48 -5.94 1.55
N SER A 94 5.30 -4.68 1.93
CA SER A 94 6.25 -3.91 2.75
C SER A 94 5.96 -4.06 4.23
N ARG A 95 4.70 -3.84 4.60
CA ARG A 95 4.23 -3.86 5.98
C ARG A 95 2.76 -4.20 6.02
N VAL A 96 2.36 -4.89 7.07
CA VAL A 96 0.96 -5.07 7.44
C VAL A 96 0.71 -4.35 8.76
N ASN A 97 -0.18 -3.36 8.73
CA ASN A 97 -0.60 -2.63 9.92
C ASN A 97 -1.92 -3.21 10.42
N VAL A 98 -1.95 -3.61 11.69
CA VAL A 98 -3.18 -4.08 12.34
C VAL A 98 -3.72 -2.97 13.22
N TYR A 99 -4.88 -2.44 12.83
CA TYR A 99 -5.63 -1.44 13.57
C TYR A 99 -6.66 -2.14 14.46
N GLY A 100 -6.42 -2.01 15.75
CA GLY A 100 -7.22 -2.55 16.83
C GLY A 100 -6.45 -2.34 18.13
N THR A 101 -6.89 -2.99 19.19
CA THR A 101 -6.33 -2.82 20.53
C THR A 101 -5.91 -4.18 21.04
N LYS A 102 -4.66 -4.29 21.52
CA LYS A 102 -4.09 -5.55 22.03
C LYS A 102 -4.83 -5.98 23.29
N SER A 103 -4.92 -7.30 23.50
CA SER A 103 -5.29 -7.86 24.80
C SER A 103 -4.37 -7.31 25.90
N ALA A 104 -4.95 -6.86 27.02
CA ALA A 104 -4.18 -6.37 28.16
C ALA A 104 -4.96 -6.57 29.46
N ILE A 105 -4.24 -6.89 30.52
CA ILE A 105 -4.81 -6.96 31.87
C ILE A 105 -4.86 -5.55 32.44
N ARG A 106 -6.06 -5.08 32.78
CA ARG A 106 -6.30 -3.75 33.31
C ARG A 106 -6.47 -3.79 34.81
N ILE A 107 -5.50 -3.21 35.52
CA ILE A 107 -5.54 -3.02 36.96
C ILE A 107 -5.95 -1.58 37.25
N LYS A 108 -7.18 -1.41 37.75
CA LYS A 108 -7.75 -0.12 38.15
C LYS A 108 -7.64 0.03 39.66
N ALA A 109 -6.62 0.75 40.11
CA ALA A 109 -6.37 1.03 41.51
C ALA A 109 -7.56 1.77 42.16
N ASN A 110 -7.92 1.40 43.39
CA ASN A 110 -8.93 2.07 44.20
C ASN A 110 -8.24 2.89 45.30
N PRO A 111 -8.12 4.22 45.16
CA PRO A 111 -7.39 5.06 46.11
C PRO A 111 -7.90 4.93 47.55
N SER A 112 -9.21 4.79 47.76
CA SER A 112 -9.80 4.67 49.09
C SER A 112 -9.44 3.34 49.76
N ALA A 113 -9.46 2.25 49.00
CA ALA A 113 -9.13 0.92 49.50
C ALA A 113 -7.62 0.75 49.78
N MET A 114 -6.78 1.41 48.96
CA MET A 114 -5.34 1.52 49.16
C MET A 114 -4.99 2.31 50.42
N TRP A 115 -5.61 3.49 50.59
CA TRP A 115 -5.40 4.35 51.75
C TRP A 115 -5.75 3.64 53.06
N ALA A 116 -6.89 2.94 53.11
CA ALA A 116 -7.32 2.19 54.29
C ALA A 116 -6.35 1.07 54.71
N ARG A 117 -5.49 0.62 53.80
CA ARG A 117 -4.52 -0.47 54.02
C ARG A 117 -3.07 0.00 54.03
N GLY A 118 -2.84 1.31 53.96
CA GLY A 118 -1.51 1.91 53.97
C GLY A 118 -0.64 1.53 52.76
N ILE A 119 -1.24 1.22 51.61
CA ILE A 119 -0.52 0.83 50.39
C ILE A 119 -0.42 2.03 49.46
N SER A 120 0.79 2.38 49.03
CA SER A 120 1.01 3.43 48.04
C SER A 120 0.90 2.91 46.60
N ILE A 121 0.84 3.82 45.62
CA ILE A 121 0.85 3.46 44.20
C ILE A 121 2.20 2.87 43.78
N ASP A 122 3.28 3.29 44.43
CA ASP A 122 4.63 2.78 44.18
C ASP A 122 4.77 1.36 44.72
N ASP A 123 4.21 1.07 45.90
CA ASP A 123 4.16 -0.30 46.45
C ASP A 123 3.39 -1.23 45.52
N LEU A 124 2.24 -0.76 45.00
CA LEU A 124 1.43 -1.52 44.04
C LEU A 124 2.21 -1.80 42.74
N SER A 125 2.88 -0.79 42.19
CA SER A 125 3.71 -0.90 40.98
C SER A 125 4.89 -1.85 41.19
N ALA A 126 5.57 -1.77 42.33
CA ALA A 126 6.67 -2.65 42.68
C ALA A 126 6.19 -4.10 42.85
N ALA A 127 5.06 -4.32 43.54
CA ALA A 127 4.47 -5.64 43.73
C ALA A 127 4.05 -6.28 42.40
N ILE A 128 3.47 -5.51 41.47
CA ILE A 128 3.10 -6.02 40.13
C ILE A 128 4.36 -6.42 39.35
N LYS A 129 5.43 -5.60 39.40
CA LYS A 129 6.70 -5.88 38.71
C LYS A 129 7.43 -7.11 39.27
N SER A 130 7.39 -7.33 40.58
CA SER A 130 8.02 -8.50 41.22
C SER A 130 7.15 -9.75 41.19
N GLY A 131 5.83 -9.57 41.12
CA GLY A 131 4.84 -10.64 41.16
C GLY A 131 4.72 -11.48 39.90
N THR A 132 5.21 -10.98 38.76
CA THR A 132 5.32 -11.72 37.51
C THR A 132 6.80 -11.86 37.17
N SER A 133 7.30 -13.10 37.12
CA SER A 133 8.73 -13.37 36.88
C SER A 133 8.92 -14.45 35.84
N TYR A 134 9.71 -14.14 34.81
CA TYR A 134 10.18 -15.09 33.82
C TYR A 134 11.66 -15.37 34.09
N THR A 135 11.96 -16.16 35.11
CA THR A 135 13.33 -16.55 35.49
C THR A 135 13.63 -17.97 35.03
N GLY A 136 14.80 -18.17 34.42
CA GLY A 136 15.27 -19.51 34.06
C GLY A 136 15.79 -20.23 35.31
N ALA A 137 15.28 -21.43 35.59
CA ALA A 137 15.72 -22.23 36.74
C ALA A 137 16.88 -23.21 36.41
N GLY A 138 17.42 -23.16 35.20
CA GLY A 138 18.51 -24.03 34.76
C GLY A 138 18.06 -25.45 34.47
N GLN A 139 18.98 -26.40 34.64
CA GLN A 139 18.74 -27.82 34.39
C GLN A 139 19.39 -28.66 35.50
N LEU A 140 18.84 -29.83 35.73
CA LEU A 140 19.39 -30.85 36.62
C LEU A 140 20.02 -31.94 35.76
N ASP A 141 21.33 -32.09 35.86
CA ASP A 141 22.09 -33.13 35.16
C ASP A 141 22.33 -34.33 36.09
N SER A 142 21.97 -35.52 35.63
CA SER A 142 22.12 -36.81 36.33
C SER A 142 22.75 -37.85 35.40
N SER A 143 23.31 -38.93 35.96
CA SER A 143 23.82 -40.08 35.19
C SER A 143 22.75 -40.78 34.35
N SER A 144 21.47 -40.53 34.63
CA SER A 144 20.29 -41.06 33.92
C SER A 144 19.67 -40.07 32.93
N GLY A 145 20.20 -38.85 32.80
CA GLY A 145 19.75 -37.83 31.85
C GLY A 145 19.66 -36.42 32.45
N THR A 146 19.28 -35.47 31.59
CA THR A 146 19.14 -34.05 31.93
C THR A 146 17.66 -33.66 32.01
N ALA A 147 17.25 -32.99 33.09
CA ALA A 147 15.91 -32.45 33.25
C ALA A 147 15.95 -30.91 33.29
N ILE A 148 15.23 -30.24 32.40
CA ILE A 148 15.17 -28.77 32.35
C ILE A 148 14.12 -28.26 33.34
N LEU A 149 14.50 -27.35 34.22
CA LEU A 149 13.59 -26.72 35.18
C LEU A 149 12.91 -25.50 34.54
N ARG A 150 11.58 -25.55 34.44
CA ARG A 150 10.75 -24.47 33.86
C ARG A 150 9.76 -23.95 34.91
N PRO A 151 10.14 -22.99 35.77
CA PRO A 151 9.24 -22.42 36.75
C PRO A 151 8.15 -21.63 36.04
N GLN A 152 6.90 -21.84 36.45
CA GLN A 152 5.75 -21.08 35.96
C GLN A 152 5.50 -19.89 36.90
N GLY A 153 6.31 -18.85 36.77
CA GLY A 153 6.23 -17.62 37.57
C GLY A 153 5.51 -16.46 36.88
N GLN A 154 5.07 -16.63 35.63
CA GLN A 154 4.40 -15.60 34.86
C GLN A 154 2.88 -15.67 35.08
N LEU A 155 2.29 -14.52 35.42
CA LEU A 155 0.84 -14.38 35.52
C LEU A 155 0.27 -13.98 34.15
N GLU A 156 -0.75 -14.68 33.68
CA GLU A 156 -1.32 -14.55 32.32
C GLU A 156 -2.80 -14.11 32.31
N SER A 157 -3.49 -14.16 33.44
CA SER A 157 -4.93 -13.83 33.54
C SER A 157 -5.24 -12.84 34.64
N ALA A 158 -6.32 -12.09 34.50
CA ALA A 158 -6.80 -11.16 35.52
C ALA A 158 -7.05 -11.84 36.88
N ASP A 159 -7.50 -13.09 36.90
CA ASP A 159 -7.73 -13.85 38.14
C ASP A 159 -6.43 -14.16 38.87
N GLN A 160 -5.38 -14.53 38.13
CA GLN A 160 -4.04 -14.75 38.70
C GLN A 160 -3.47 -13.45 39.28
N TYR A 161 -3.59 -12.33 38.56
CA TYR A 161 -3.20 -11.02 39.07
C TYR A 161 -4.02 -10.61 40.29
N SER A 162 -5.31 -10.91 40.34
CA SER A 162 -6.18 -10.59 41.48
C SER A 162 -5.72 -11.24 42.79
N ASN A 163 -5.07 -12.40 42.69
CA ASN A 163 -4.52 -13.16 43.82
C ASN A 163 -3.07 -12.79 44.15
N LEU A 164 -2.49 -11.79 43.48
CA LEU A 164 -1.16 -11.29 43.79
C LEU A 164 -1.16 -10.57 45.15
N ILE A 165 -0.20 -10.90 46.01
CA ILE A 165 -0.02 -10.24 47.29
C ILE A 165 0.73 -8.93 47.04
N VAL A 166 0.13 -7.82 47.48
CA VAL A 166 0.64 -6.46 47.26
C VAL A 166 1.12 -5.77 48.54
N GLY A 167 0.87 -6.39 49.69
CA GLY A 167 1.29 -5.89 51.00
C GLY A 167 0.70 -6.71 52.14
N GLY A 168 0.80 -6.17 53.36
CA GLY A 168 0.31 -6.80 54.58
C GLY A 168 1.42 -7.32 55.49
N THR A 169 1.07 -7.57 56.75
CA THR A 169 1.95 -8.24 57.72
C THR A 169 1.77 -9.75 57.58
N GLY A 170 2.76 -10.55 57.99
CA GLY A 170 2.76 -12.01 57.75
C GLY A 170 1.53 -12.80 58.24
N ALA A 171 0.68 -12.20 59.07
CA ALA A 171 -0.59 -12.78 59.54
C ALA A 171 -1.84 -12.30 58.76
N SER A 172 -1.74 -11.29 57.90
CA SER A 172 -2.85 -10.74 57.11
C SER A 172 -2.36 -10.19 55.76
N PRO A 173 -2.18 -11.07 54.75
CA PRO A 173 -1.79 -10.62 53.41
C PRO A 173 -2.89 -9.77 52.78
N VAL A 174 -2.49 -8.71 52.10
CA VAL A 174 -3.37 -7.88 51.27
C VAL A 174 -3.19 -8.29 49.82
N TYR A 175 -4.29 -8.69 49.19
CA TYR A 175 -4.31 -9.10 47.79
C TYR A 175 -4.61 -7.91 46.86
N LEU A 176 -4.22 -8.02 45.60
CA LEU A 176 -4.48 -7.00 44.59
C LEU A 176 -5.99 -6.72 44.45
N ARG A 177 -6.83 -7.76 44.55
CA ARG A 177 -8.30 -7.63 44.55
C ARG A 177 -8.86 -6.77 45.70
N ASP A 178 -8.12 -6.62 46.79
CA ASP A 178 -8.56 -5.85 47.97
C ASP A 178 -8.34 -4.34 47.77
N VAL A 179 -7.48 -3.96 46.83
CA VAL A 179 -7.05 -2.57 46.59
C VAL A 179 -7.22 -2.10 45.13
N ALA A 180 -7.52 -3.00 44.20
CA ALA A 180 -7.71 -2.69 42.79
C ALA A 180 -8.74 -3.62 42.14
N THR A 181 -9.38 -3.14 41.08
CA THR A 181 -10.18 -3.98 40.19
C THR A 181 -9.31 -4.47 39.03
N VAL A 182 -9.18 -5.78 38.88
CA VAL A 182 -8.40 -6.40 37.81
C VAL A 182 -9.37 -7.02 36.79
N LYS A 183 -9.19 -6.73 35.51
CA LYS A 183 -10.01 -7.30 34.43
C LYS A 183 -9.18 -7.60 33.20
N ASP A 184 -9.51 -8.71 32.53
CA ASP A 184 -9.04 -8.95 31.17
C ASP A 184 -9.76 -7.97 30.24
N SER A 185 -9.00 -7.14 29.57
CA SER A 185 -9.51 -6.05 28.75
C SER A 185 -8.50 -5.78 27.62
N VAL A 186 -8.43 -4.55 27.16
CA VAL A 186 -7.61 -4.12 26.03
C VAL A 186 -6.68 -2.97 26.43
N GLN A 187 -5.55 -2.84 25.74
CA GLN A 187 -4.50 -1.88 26.05
C GLN A 187 -4.98 -0.42 26.02
N ASP A 188 -5.97 -0.11 25.18
CA ASP A 188 -6.70 1.16 25.20
C ASP A 188 -8.22 0.87 25.07
N GLU A 189 -8.98 1.16 26.13
CA GLU A 189 -10.44 0.99 26.18
C GLU A 189 -11.18 2.09 25.40
N ARG A 190 -10.49 3.18 25.04
CA ARG A 190 -11.07 4.31 24.28
C ARG A 190 -11.13 4.03 22.79
N VAL A 191 -10.37 3.05 22.31
CA VAL A 191 -10.35 2.64 20.91
C VAL A 191 -11.52 1.70 20.66
N ASN A 192 -12.59 2.23 20.10
CA ASN A 192 -13.74 1.45 19.66
C ASN A 192 -13.83 1.48 18.13
N MET A 193 -13.56 0.33 17.50
CA MET A 193 -13.64 0.17 16.05
C MET A 193 -14.88 -0.62 15.70
N ARG A 194 -15.64 -0.12 14.72
CA ARG A 194 -16.84 -0.78 14.23
C ARG A 194 -16.82 -0.81 12.72
N PHE A 195 -16.95 -2.00 12.16
CA PHE A 195 -17.17 -2.23 10.74
C PHE A 195 -18.34 -3.19 10.60
N TRP A 196 -19.29 -2.87 9.73
CA TRP A 196 -20.41 -3.76 9.43
C TRP A 196 -20.69 -3.72 7.94
N VAL A 197 -21.16 -4.84 7.42
CA VAL A 197 -21.60 -4.97 6.04
C VAL A 197 -23.10 -4.69 5.99
N ARG A 198 -23.54 -3.94 4.98
CA ARG A 198 -24.97 -3.64 4.80
C ARG A 198 -25.77 -4.95 4.72
N GLY A 199 -26.80 -5.08 5.55
CA GLY A 199 -27.63 -6.28 5.64
C GLY A 199 -27.17 -7.32 6.67
N TYR A 200 -26.10 -7.05 7.42
CA TYR A 200 -25.66 -7.85 8.57
C TYR A 200 -25.73 -7.04 9.86
N GLU A 201 -25.89 -7.72 10.99
CA GLU A 201 -25.79 -7.10 12.31
C GLU A 201 -24.39 -6.51 12.54
N VAL A 202 -24.32 -5.47 13.37
CA VAL A 202 -23.05 -4.83 13.73
C VAL A 202 -22.29 -5.80 14.62
N PRO A 203 -21.10 -6.28 14.20
CA PRO A 203 -20.40 -7.31 14.94
C PRO A 203 -19.86 -6.77 16.27
N SER A 204 -19.74 -7.67 17.26
CA SER A 204 -19.28 -7.30 18.62
C SER A 204 -17.82 -6.80 18.66
N ALA A 205 -16.97 -7.34 17.78
CA ALA A 205 -15.56 -7.00 17.67
C ALA A 205 -15.17 -6.79 16.21
N THR A 206 -14.34 -5.77 15.95
CA THR A 206 -13.79 -5.44 14.64
C THR A 206 -12.31 -5.11 14.74
N VAL A 207 -11.50 -5.66 13.85
CA VAL A 207 -10.09 -5.30 13.65
C VAL A 207 -9.85 -5.08 12.15
N ILE A 208 -9.07 -4.06 11.80
CA ILE A 208 -8.73 -3.78 10.40
C ILE A 208 -7.26 -4.08 10.16
N VAL A 209 -6.98 -4.92 9.17
CA VAL A 209 -5.64 -5.24 8.68
C VAL A 209 -5.42 -4.46 7.38
N ALA A 210 -4.44 -3.57 7.38
CA ALA A 210 -4.05 -2.79 6.21
C ALA A 210 -2.73 -3.28 5.66
N VAL A 211 -2.70 -3.58 4.36
CA VAL A 211 -1.52 -4.10 3.68
C VAL A 211 -0.90 -3.01 2.81
N ASN A 212 0.36 -2.70 3.07
CA ASN A 212 1.14 -1.74 2.28
C ASN A 212 2.09 -2.50 1.34
N ARG A 213 2.17 -2.10 0.07
CA ARG A 213 3.15 -2.66 -0.87
C ARG A 213 4.53 -2.04 -0.67
N ARG A 214 5.57 -2.71 -1.17
CA ARG A 214 6.90 -2.12 -1.34
C ARG A 214 6.90 -1.12 -2.49
N ALA A 215 7.75 -0.10 -2.39
CA ALA A 215 8.01 0.80 -3.50
C ALA A 215 8.45 -0.01 -4.74
N GLY A 216 7.88 0.29 -5.91
CA GLY A 216 8.16 -0.42 -7.16
C GLY A 216 7.44 -1.77 -7.34
N ALA A 217 6.82 -2.35 -6.31
CA ALA A 217 6.08 -3.61 -6.45
C ALA A 217 4.76 -3.42 -7.24
N ASN A 218 4.35 -4.41 -8.03
CA ASN A 218 3.09 -4.35 -8.77
C ASN A 218 1.88 -4.51 -7.83
N ALA A 219 1.04 -3.46 -7.74
CA ALA A 219 -0.12 -3.47 -6.84
C ALA A 219 -1.17 -4.53 -7.21
N VAL A 220 -1.36 -4.81 -8.51
CA VAL A 220 -2.33 -5.80 -9.00
C VAL A 220 -1.88 -7.21 -8.64
N GLU A 221 -0.59 -7.50 -8.84
CA GLU A 221 0.01 -8.79 -8.51
C GLU A 221 -0.05 -9.07 -7.00
N VAL A 222 0.36 -8.10 -6.17
CA VAL A 222 0.31 -8.27 -4.71
C VAL A 222 -1.13 -8.47 -4.23
N SER A 223 -2.09 -7.69 -4.73
CA SER A 223 -3.50 -7.87 -4.38
C SER A 223 -4.05 -9.23 -4.83
N LYS A 224 -3.63 -9.73 -6.00
CA LYS A 224 -3.98 -11.08 -6.46
C LYS A 224 -3.43 -12.15 -5.51
N SER A 225 -2.17 -12.06 -5.10
CA SER A 225 -1.56 -12.98 -4.13
C SER A 225 -2.28 -12.95 -2.77
N ILE A 226 -2.67 -11.77 -2.30
CA ILE A 226 -3.47 -11.64 -1.06
C ILE A 226 -4.83 -12.34 -1.23
N ARG A 227 -5.54 -12.09 -2.33
CA ARG A 227 -6.85 -12.73 -2.60
C ARG A 227 -6.77 -14.25 -2.72
N GLN A 228 -5.64 -14.79 -3.18
CA GLN A 228 -5.43 -16.23 -3.28
C GLN A 228 -5.18 -16.87 -1.91
N ILE A 229 -4.45 -16.19 -1.01
CA ILE A 229 -4.12 -16.75 0.31
C ILE A 229 -5.23 -16.51 1.34
N LEU A 230 -6.02 -15.44 1.19
CA LEU A 230 -7.03 -15.04 2.17
C LEU A 230 -8.04 -16.15 2.50
N PRO A 231 -8.56 -16.94 1.53
CA PRO A 231 -9.48 -18.05 1.82
C PRO A 231 -8.81 -19.16 2.64
N MET A 232 -7.54 -19.47 2.35
CA MET A 232 -6.78 -20.48 3.09
C MET A 232 -6.56 -20.03 4.54
N VAL A 233 -6.15 -18.77 4.73
CA VAL A 233 -6.00 -18.18 6.07
C VAL A 233 -7.34 -18.14 6.80
N SER A 234 -8.43 -17.79 6.11
CA SER A 234 -9.77 -17.74 6.70
C SER A 234 -10.28 -19.12 7.13
N ALA A 235 -9.86 -20.20 6.45
CA ALA A 235 -10.26 -21.57 6.80
C ALA A 235 -9.55 -22.09 8.06
N GLU A 236 -8.40 -21.52 8.42
CA GLU A 236 -7.66 -21.88 9.63
C GLU A 236 -8.08 -21.07 10.87
N LEU A 237 -8.80 -19.97 10.65
CA LEU A 237 -9.36 -19.19 11.74
C LEU A 237 -10.59 -19.90 12.33
N PRO A 238 -10.91 -19.66 13.63
CA PRO A 238 -12.17 -20.09 14.20
C PRO A 238 -13.35 -19.64 13.33
N GLY A 239 -14.34 -20.51 13.11
CA GLY A 239 -15.48 -20.23 12.23
C GLY A 239 -16.35 -19.03 12.65
N SER A 240 -16.13 -18.50 13.85
CA SER A 240 -16.75 -17.26 14.31
C SER A 240 -16.10 -15.99 13.77
N ILE A 241 -14.88 -16.07 13.23
CA ILE A 241 -14.14 -14.94 12.67
C ILE A 241 -14.41 -14.87 11.17
N ARG A 242 -15.00 -13.76 10.74
CA ARG A 242 -15.22 -13.45 9.32
C ARG A 242 -14.12 -12.53 8.83
N VAL A 243 -13.44 -12.93 7.76
CA VAL A 243 -12.43 -12.12 7.07
C VAL A 243 -13.05 -11.53 5.81
N THR A 244 -13.14 -10.20 5.72
CA THR A 244 -13.77 -9.49 4.61
C THR A 244 -12.82 -8.45 4.03
N PRO A 245 -12.42 -8.53 2.75
CA PRO A 245 -11.72 -7.42 2.10
C PRO A 245 -12.66 -6.23 1.93
N ILE A 246 -12.33 -5.08 2.52
CA ILE A 246 -13.21 -3.89 2.55
C ILE A 246 -12.82 -2.84 1.50
N TYR A 247 -11.55 -2.84 1.10
CA TYR A 247 -11.03 -1.95 0.10
C TYR A 247 -9.87 -2.62 -0.62
N ASP A 248 -9.85 -2.53 -1.95
CA ASP A 248 -8.82 -3.07 -2.80
C ASP A 248 -8.51 -2.08 -3.93
N ARG A 249 -7.34 -1.45 -3.84
CA ARG A 249 -6.91 -0.46 -4.84
C ARG A 249 -6.67 -1.08 -6.21
N SER A 250 -6.35 -2.38 -6.27
CA SER A 250 -6.08 -3.05 -7.55
C SER A 250 -7.31 -3.10 -8.45
N LEU A 251 -8.52 -3.14 -7.89
CA LEU A 251 -9.76 -3.18 -8.66
C LEU A 251 -9.91 -1.92 -9.51
N SER A 252 -9.63 -0.75 -8.94
CA SER A 252 -9.65 0.50 -9.70
C SER A 252 -8.62 0.50 -10.83
N ILE A 253 -7.42 -0.04 -10.61
CA ILE A 253 -6.38 -0.13 -11.65
C ILE A 253 -6.84 -1.07 -12.77
N VAL A 254 -7.31 -2.27 -12.43
CA VAL A 254 -7.78 -3.26 -13.41
C VAL A 254 -8.97 -2.73 -14.19
N HIS A 255 -9.95 -2.10 -13.52
CA HIS A 255 -11.11 -1.53 -14.19
C HIS A 255 -10.70 -0.38 -15.12
N SER A 256 -9.81 0.53 -14.69
CA SER A 256 -9.31 1.59 -15.57
C SER A 256 -8.55 1.05 -16.79
N VAL A 257 -7.78 -0.03 -16.63
CA VAL A 257 -7.13 -0.70 -17.78
C VAL A 257 -8.17 -1.27 -18.74
N VAL A 258 -9.17 -1.99 -18.24
CA VAL A 258 -10.23 -2.59 -19.07
C VAL A 258 -11.09 -1.53 -19.75
N ASP A 259 -11.42 -0.44 -19.05
CA ASP A 259 -12.18 0.68 -19.60
C ASP A 259 -11.38 1.36 -20.73
N VAL A 260 -10.07 1.54 -20.53
CA VAL A 260 -9.20 2.10 -21.55
C VAL A 260 -9.06 1.14 -22.72
N GLU A 261 -8.79 -0.14 -22.51
CA GLU A 261 -8.76 -1.16 -23.57
C GLU A 261 -10.05 -1.17 -24.39
N THR A 262 -11.20 -1.13 -23.73
CA THR A 262 -12.51 -1.08 -24.40
C THR A 262 -12.66 0.21 -25.20
N THR A 263 -12.31 1.35 -24.61
CA THR A 263 -12.36 2.66 -25.28
C THR A 263 -11.42 2.72 -26.48
N LEU A 264 -10.23 2.12 -26.37
CA LEU A 264 -9.24 2.00 -27.44
C LEU A 264 -9.79 1.19 -28.61
N VAL A 265 -10.40 0.03 -28.33
CA VAL A 265 -11.02 -0.81 -29.35
C VAL A 265 -12.19 -0.09 -30.02
N ILE A 266 -13.07 0.55 -29.25
CA ILE A 266 -14.18 1.34 -29.79
C ILE A 266 -13.65 2.46 -30.68
N ALA A 267 -12.72 3.28 -30.19
CA ALA A 267 -12.12 4.38 -30.94
C ALA A 267 -11.48 3.88 -32.23
N PHE A 268 -10.71 2.80 -32.17
CA PHE A 268 -10.09 2.18 -33.34
C PHE A 268 -11.12 1.74 -34.38
N VAL A 269 -12.17 1.01 -33.95
CA VAL A 269 -13.26 0.57 -34.84
C VAL A 269 -13.99 1.75 -35.47
N LEU A 270 -14.23 2.81 -34.69
CA LEU A 270 -14.88 4.04 -35.16
C LEU A 270 -14.03 4.76 -36.21
N VAL A 271 -12.73 4.85 -35.98
CA VAL A 271 -11.76 5.42 -36.94
C VAL A 271 -11.73 4.61 -38.23
N VAL A 272 -11.65 3.28 -38.15
CA VAL A 272 -11.70 2.40 -39.33
C VAL A 272 -13.02 2.58 -40.09
N MET A 273 -14.16 2.67 -39.41
CA MET A 273 -15.46 2.93 -40.04
C MET A 273 -15.51 4.29 -40.74
N VAL A 274 -15.02 5.36 -40.11
CA VAL A 274 -15.00 6.70 -40.70
C VAL A 274 -14.09 6.73 -41.93
N ILE A 275 -12.89 6.16 -41.84
CA ILE A 275 -11.94 6.07 -42.97
C ILE A 275 -12.56 5.26 -44.12
N PHE A 276 -13.21 4.13 -43.82
CA PHE A 276 -13.92 3.35 -44.82
C PHE A 276 -15.07 4.14 -45.47
N ALA A 277 -15.83 4.92 -44.69
CA ALA A 277 -16.92 5.74 -45.21
C ALA A 277 -16.43 6.88 -46.13
N PHE A 278 -15.27 7.48 -45.85
CA PHE A 278 -14.69 8.54 -46.68
C PHE A 278 -14.01 8.01 -47.94
N LEU A 279 -13.27 6.91 -47.85
CA LEU A 279 -12.50 6.38 -48.99
C LEU A 279 -13.24 5.35 -49.84
N GLY A 280 -14.22 4.63 -49.27
CA GLY A 280 -14.99 3.60 -49.97
C GLY A 280 -14.20 2.36 -50.43
N ARG A 281 -12.90 2.29 -50.17
CA ARG A 281 -11.99 1.21 -50.58
C ARG A 281 -11.37 0.50 -49.37
N ALA A 282 -11.65 -0.80 -49.23
CA ALA A 282 -11.17 -1.62 -48.12
C ALA A 282 -9.63 -1.74 -48.04
N THR A 283 -8.93 -1.65 -49.18
CA THR A 283 -7.46 -1.67 -49.23
C THR A 283 -6.84 -0.48 -48.53
N ASP A 284 -7.45 0.69 -48.69
CA ASP A 284 -6.91 1.95 -48.20
C ASP A 284 -7.18 2.07 -46.69
N THR A 285 -8.28 1.50 -46.22
CA THR A 285 -8.58 1.37 -44.78
C THR A 285 -7.64 0.41 -44.03
N LEU A 286 -6.95 -0.50 -44.74
CA LEU A 286 -6.05 -1.47 -44.11
C LEU A 286 -4.78 -0.81 -43.55
N ILE A 287 -4.31 0.28 -44.15
CA ILE A 287 -3.05 0.93 -43.77
C ILE A 287 -3.14 1.49 -42.34
N PRO A 288 -4.15 2.32 -41.96
CA PRO A 288 -4.28 2.80 -40.58
C PRO A 288 -4.63 1.68 -39.60
N THR A 289 -5.36 0.66 -40.06
CA THR A 289 -5.72 -0.53 -39.25
C THR A 289 -4.47 -1.25 -38.70
N VAL A 290 -3.40 -1.31 -39.48
CA VAL A 290 -2.13 -1.93 -39.05
C VAL A 290 -1.18 -0.92 -38.37
N ALA A 291 -1.14 0.32 -38.87
CA ALA A 291 -0.22 1.33 -38.38
C ALA A 291 -0.54 1.79 -36.94
N LEU A 292 -1.82 1.93 -36.57
CA LEU A 292 -2.22 2.42 -35.24
C LEU A 292 -1.81 1.45 -34.11
N PRO A 293 -2.15 0.15 -34.15
CA PRO A 293 -1.76 -0.79 -33.10
C PRO A 293 -0.24 -0.97 -33.01
N LEU A 294 0.45 -0.94 -34.15
CA LEU A 294 1.91 -1.03 -34.19
C LEU A 294 2.56 0.16 -33.49
N SER A 295 2.08 1.39 -33.72
CA SER A 295 2.57 2.58 -33.03
C SER A 295 2.38 2.53 -31.51
N LEU A 296 1.23 2.03 -31.05
CA LEU A 296 0.96 1.83 -29.62
C LEU A 296 1.89 0.77 -29.00
N LEU A 297 2.08 -0.36 -29.68
CA LEU A 297 3.01 -1.41 -29.26
C LEU A 297 4.42 -0.86 -29.10
N ILE A 298 4.88 -0.09 -30.08
CA ILE A 298 6.18 0.54 -30.01
C ILE A 298 6.21 1.55 -28.85
N THR A 299 5.16 2.33 -28.60
CA THR A 299 5.09 3.23 -27.44
C THR A 299 5.28 2.49 -26.11
N PHE A 300 4.62 1.34 -25.93
CA PHE A 300 4.80 0.51 -24.73
C PHE A 300 6.24 0.03 -24.54
N ILE A 301 6.94 -0.34 -25.63
CA ILE A 301 8.35 -0.75 -25.58
C ILE A 301 9.24 0.42 -25.11
N ALA A 302 8.99 1.65 -25.59
CA ALA A 302 9.75 2.82 -25.12
C ALA A 302 9.46 3.16 -23.67
N MET A 303 8.20 3.09 -23.23
CA MET A 303 7.83 3.30 -21.84
C MET A 303 8.55 2.30 -20.92
N GLN A 304 8.59 1.02 -21.33
CA GLN A 304 9.30 -0.02 -20.58
C GLN A 304 10.80 0.26 -20.51
N ALA A 305 11.42 0.70 -21.61
CA ALA A 305 12.85 1.07 -21.65
C ALA A 305 13.19 2.25 -20.73
N LEU A 306 12.24 3.17 -20.51
CA LEU A 306 12.38 4.31 -19.60
C LEU A 306 11.99 3.98 -18.15
N GLY A 307 11.55 2.75 -17.88
CA GLY A 307 11.12 2.30 -16.55
C GLY A 307 9.78 2.89 -16.11
N TYR A 308 8.95 3.37 -17.04
CA TYR A 308 7.61 3.85 -16.71
C TYR A 308 6.62 2.70 -16.55
N SER A 309 5.83 2.77 -15.48
CA SER A 309 4.75 1.83 -15.23
C SER A 309 3.48 2.26 -15.95
N LEU A 310 2.64 1.28 -16.28
CA LEU A 310 1.30 1.52 -16.78
C LEU A 310 0.37 1.79 -15.59
N ASP A 311 -0.13 3.01 -15.52
CA ASP A 311 -0.97 3.57 -14.47
C ASP A 311 -2.09 4.41 -15.09
N ASN A 312 -2.95 4.99 -14.25
CA ASN A 312 -4.12 5.72 -14.74
C ASN A 312 -3.73 6.95 -15.58
N LEU A 313 -2.60 7.61 -15.30
CA LEU A 313 -2.19 8.80 -16.02
C LEU A 313 -1.54 8.48 -17.36
N SER A 314 -0.68 7.48 -17.40
CA SER A 314 -0.12 6.98 -18.66
C SER A 314 -1.20 6.40 -19.57
N LEU A 315 -2.24 5.76 -19.02
CA LEU A 315 -3.41 5.36 -19.80
C LEU A 315 -4.16 6.56 -20.38
N MET A 316 -4.39 7.62 -19.59
CA MET A 316 -4.99 8.86 -20.12
C MET A 316 -4.12 9.50 -21.21
N ALA A 317 -2.80 9.53 -21.02
CA ALA A 317 -1.85 9.99 -22.03
C ALA A 317 -1.99 9.20 -23.34
N LEU A 318 -2.07 7.87 -23.28
CA LEU A 318 -2.24 7.01 -24.46
C LEU A 318 -3.59 7.25 -25.16
N THR A 319 -4.68 7.42 -24.39
CA THR A 319 -5.99 7.72 -24.99
C THR A 319 -5.99 9.06 -25.76
N LEU A 320 -5.32 10.09 -25.23
CA LEU A 320 -5.16 11.38 -25.93
C LEU A 320 -4.23 11.25 -27.14
N ALA A 321 -3.13 10.53 -26.99
CA ALA A 321 -2.14 10.36 -28.06
C ALA A 321 -2.72 9.70 -29.31
N ILE A 322 -3.75 8.87 -29.17
CA ILE A 322 -4.41 8.22 -30.31
C ILE A 322 -5.15 9.23 -31.18
N GLY A 323 -5.73 10.27 -30.60
CA GLY A 323 -6.35 11.34 -31.41
C GLY A 323 -5.34 11.95 -32.37
N PHE A 324 -4.15 12.29 -31.87
CA PHE A 324 -3.05 12.82 -32.68
C PHE A 324 -2.51 11.79 -33.67
N LEU A 325 -2.39 10.54 -33.24
CA LEU A 325 -1.92 9.45 -34.08
C LEU A 325 -2.83 9.22 -35.28
N VAL A 326 -4.14 9.26 -35.08
CA VAL A 326 -5.12 9.02 -36.14
C VAL A 326 -5.13 10.17 -37.14
N ASP A 327 -5.11 11.41 -36.67
CA ASP A 327 -5.17 12.61 -37.54
C ASP A 327 -4.03 12.62 -38.55
N ASP A 328 -2.79 12.46 -38.09
CA ASP A 328 -1.63 12.46 -38.97
C ASP A 328 -1.64 11.26 -39.96
N ALA A 329 -2.24 10.12 -39.58
CA ALA A 329 -2.34 8.95 -40.48
C ALA A 329 -3.35 9.21 -41.60
N ILE A 330 -4.48 9.84 -41.26
CA ILE A 330 -5.52 10.20 -42.20
C ILE A 330 -5.00 11.23 -43.19
N VAL A 331 -4.34 12.30 -42.72
CA VAL A 331 -3.77 13.33 -43.60
C VAL A 331 -2.78 12.74 -44.60
N PHE A 332 -1.92 11.82 -44.16
CA PHE A 332 -0.96 11.16 -45.06
C PHE A 332 -1.63 10.28 -46.11
N LEU A 333 -2.60 9.49 -45.66
CA LEU A 333 -3.32 8.57 -46.53
C LEU A 333 -4.19 9.32 -47.55
N GLU A 334 -4.92 10.35 -47.11
CA GLU A 334 -5.75 11.19 -47.96
C GLU A 334 -4.90 11.88 -49.05
N ASN A 335 -3.73 12.42 -48.70
CA ASN A 335 -2.87 13.05 -49.70
C ASN A 335 -2.36 12.04 -50.74
N THR A 336 -2.03 10.83 -50.29
CA THR A 336 -1.56 9.75 -51.18
C THR A 336 -2.68 9.31 -52.13
N VAL A 337 -3.89 9.08 -51.62
CA VAL A 337 -5.04 8.68 -52.44
C VAL A 337 -5.43 9.78 -53.42
N ARG A 338 -5.42 11.05 -52.99
CA ARG A 338 -5.67 12.20 -53.86
C ARG A 338 -4.68 12.30 -55.03
N ARG A 339 -3.42 11.89 -54.84
CA ARG A 339 -2.41 11.83 -55.91
C ARG A 339 -2.64 10.66 -56.87
N ILE A 340 -3.04 9.50 -56.33
CA ILE A 340 -3.43 8.35 -57.15
C ILE A 340 -4.64 8.70 -58.04
N GLU A 341 -5.63 9.41 -57.50
CA GLU A 341 -6.80 9.89 -58.27
C GLU A 341 -6.43 10.91 -59.36
N ARG A 342 -5.32 11.64 -59.20
CA ARG A 342 -4.77 12.55 -60.22
C ARG A 342 -3.94 11.83 -61.31
N GLY A 343 -3.84 10.50 -61.25
CA GLY A 343 -3.20 9.68 -62.26
C GLY A 343 -1.76 9.24 -61.94
N GLU A 344 -1.25 9.49 -60.74
CA GLU A 344 0.06 8.98 -60.31
C GLU A 344 0.00 7.46 -60.01
N GLN A 345 1.06 6.73 -60.34
CA GLN A 345 1.21 5.32 -59.94
C GLN A 345 1.28 5.20 -58.40
N PRO A 346 0.71 4.16 -57.76
CA PRO A 346 0.62 4.07 -56.30
C PRO A 346 1.96 4.23 -55.55
N PHE A 347 3.04 3.66 -56.10
CA PHE A 347 4.37 3.76 -55.50
C PHE A 347 4.95 5.18 -55.62
N GLU A 348 4.78 5.82 -56.78
CA GLU A 348 5.23 7.20 -57.00
C GLU A 348 4.41 8.18 -56.17
N ALA A 349 3.09 7.98 -56.09
CA ALA A 349 2.18 8.76 -55.28
C ALA A 349 2.55 8.74 -53.80
N ALA A 350 2.95 7.58 -53.25
CA ALA A 350 3.40 7.47 -51.87
C ALA A 350 4.71 8.25 -51.62
N ILE A 351 5.69 8.14 -52.51
CA ILE A 351 6.97 8.87 -52.39
C ILE A 351 6.75 10.39 -52.54
N ASN A 352 5.94 10.80 -53.51
CA ASN A 352 5.65 12.21 -53.76
C ASN A 352 4.81 12.81 -52.63
N SER A 353 3.85 12.05 -52.10
CA SER A 353 3.10 12.42 -50.90
C SER A 353 4.05 12.65 -49.74
N ALA A 354 4.93 11.68 -49.43
CA ALA A 354 5.93 11.85 -48.38
C ALA A 354 6.79 13.10 -48.58
N LYS A 355 7.28 13.38 -49.80
CA LYS A 355 8.07 14.61 -50.06
C LYS A 355 7.29 15.90 -49.82
N GLU A 356 5.99 15.90 -50.08
CA GLU A 356 5.14 17.08 -49.94
C GLU A 356 4.75 17.36 -48.49
N ILE A 357 4.32 16.33 -47.74
CA ILE A 357 3.68 16.52 -46.43
C ILE A 357 4.56 16.13 -45.23
N SER A 358 5.65 15.37 -45.41
CA SER A 358 6.50 14.94 -44.28
C SER A 358 7.08 16.11 -43.49
N PHE A 359 7.45 17.20 -44.15
CA PHE A 359 7.96 18.40 -43.47
C PHE A 359 6.88 19.04 -42.60
N THR A 360 5.64 19.12 -43.11
CA THR A 360 4.50 19.68 -42.40
C THR A 360 4.11 18.82 -41.20
N ILE A 361 4.04 17.49 -41.36
CA ILE A 361 3.73 16.54 -40.28
C ILE A 361 4.82 16.59 -39.19
N MET A 362 6.09 16.61 -39.57
CA MET A 362 7.20 16.72 -38.61
C MET A 362 7.14 18.06 -37.84
N SER A 363 6.82 19.17 -38.52
CA SER A 363 6.66 20.48 -37.89
C SER A 363 5.51 20.50 -36.88
N MET A 364 4.35 19.94 -37.24
CA MET A 364 3.20 19.80 -36.32
C MET A 364 3.53 18.91 -35.13
N THR A 365 4.22 17.78 -35.36
CA THR A 365 4.68 16.87 -34.29
C THR A 365 5.61 17.58 -33.31
N ILE A 366 6.61 18.33 -33.80
CA ILE A 366 7.54 19.08 -32.95
C ILE A 366 6.80 20.19 -32.19
N SER A 367 5.88 20.89 -32.84
CA SER A 367 5.06 21.93 -32.20
C SER A 367 4.22 21.35 -31.06
N LEU A 368 3.56 20.22 -31.30
CA LEU A 368 2.76 19.54 -30.28
C LEU A 368 3.63 19.02 -29.14
N ALA A 369 4.79 18.42 -29.44
CA ALA A 369 5.76 18.03 -28.42
C ALA A 369 6.20 19.24 -27.58
N ALA A 370 6.44 20.40 -28.21
CA ALA A 370 6.84 21.62 -27.52
C ALA A 370 5.77 22.15 -26.54
N VAL A 371 4.48 21.92 -26.80
CA VAL A 371 3.39 22.24 -25.86
C VAL A 371 3.49 21.42 -24.56
N PHE A 372 4.00 20.19 -24.63
CA PHE A 372 4.15 19.32 -23.47
C PHE A 372 5.51 19.45 -22.75
N ILE A 373 6.52 20.09 -23.36
CA ILE A 373 7.84 20.31 -22.75
C ILE A 373 7.76 21.03 -21.38
N PRO A 374 6.98 22.11 -21.19
CA PRO A 374 6.88 22.78 -19.90
C PRO A 374 6.44 21.86 -18.75
N LEU A 375 5.58 20.87 -19.04
CA LEU A 375 5.10 19.89 -18.05
C LEU A 375 6.23 18.97 -17.55
N VAL A 376 7.21 18.67 -18.41
CA VAL A 376 8.39 17.85 -18.06
C VAL A 376 9.31 18.58 -17.06
N PHE A 377 9.37 19.90 -17.14
CA PHE A 377 10.22 20.75 -16.30
C PHE A 377 9.54 21.22 -15.01
N MET A 378 8.28 20.85 -14.78
CA MET A 378 7.63 21.14 -13.50
C MET A 378 8.37 20.43 -12.37
N SER A 379 8.65 21.17 -11.29
CA SER A 379 9.33 20.64 -10.11
C SER A 379 8.32 20.10 -9.08
N GLY A 380 8.86 19.39 -8.08
CA GLY A 380 8.05 18.84 -6.98
C GLY A 380 7.29 17.56 -7.33
N LEU A 381 6.36 17.19 -6.45
CA LEU A 381 5.59 15.95 -6.56
C LEU A 381 4.67 15.95 -7.79
N VAL A 382 3.98 17.08 -8.01
CA VAL A 382 3.10 17.29 -9.16
C VAL A 382 3.89 17.16 -10.46
N GLY A 383 5.07 17.77 -10.54
CA GLY A 383 5.95 17.65 -11.70
C GLY A 383 6.35 16.22 -12.03
N ARG A 384 6.70 15.40 -11.03
CA ARG A 384 7.03 13.98 -11.27
C ARG A 384 5.86 13.19 -11.86
N ILE A 385 4.65 13.46 -11.38
CA ILE A 385 3.41 12.83 -11.85
C ILE A 385 3.10 13.24 -13.30
N PHE A 386 3.15 14.54 -13.62
CA PHE A 386 2.90 15.03 -14.97
C PHE A 386 4.05 14.75 -15.94
N ARG A 387 5.26 14.50 -15.46
CA ARG A 387 6.41 14.13 -16.30
C ARG A 387 6.20 12.79 -16.99
N GLU A 388 5.70 11.77 -16.28
CA GLU A 388 5.38 10.47 -16.88
C GLU A 388 4.27 10.61 -17.94
N PHE A 389 3.23 11.40 -17.66
CA PHE A 389 2.17 11.74 -18.60
C PHE A 389 2.71 12.45 -19.86
N ALA A 390 3.46 13.53 -19.70
CA ALA A 390 3.97 14.35 -20.80
C ALA A 390 4.94 13.58 -21.68
N ILE A 391 5.87 12.82 -21.08
CA ILE A 391 6.85 12.02 -21.84
C ILE A 391 6.15 10.88 -22.58
N THR A 392 5.13 10.26 -21.99
CA THR A 392 4.33 9.22 -22.68
C THR A 392 3.68 9.78 -23.94
N ILE A 393 3.08 10.98 -23.87
CA ILE A 393 2.51 11.67 -25.03
C ILE A 393 3.58 11.98 -26.08
N VAL A 394 4.71 12.57 -25.67
CA VAL A 394 5.79 12.93 -26.61
C VAL A 394 6.31 11.69 -27.33
N ILE A 395 6.53 10.57 -26.62
CA ILE A 395 6.96 9.31 -27.23
C ILE A 395 5.92 8.78 -28.21
N ALA A 396 4.64 8.83 -27.81
CA ALA A 396 3.54 8.33 -28.61
C ALA A 396 3.35 9.11 -29.92
N ILE A 397 3.57 10.44 -29.92
CA ILE A 397 3.43 11.29 -31.12
C ILE A 397 4.69 11.26 -32.00
N PHE A 398 5.88 11.08 -31.42
CA PHE A 398 7.13 11.15 -32.19
C PHE A 398 7.41 9.89 -33.03
N ARG A 399 7.02 8.71 -32.53
CA ARG A 399 7.25 7.43 -33.22
C ARG A 399 6.43 7.15 -34.49
N PRO A 400 5.18 7.59 -34.62
CA PRO A 400 4.37 7.48 -35.83
C PRO A 400 5.05 8.08 -37.06
N VAL A 401 5.80 9.17 -36.89
CA VAL A 401 6.58 9.81 -37.97
C VAL A 401 7.62 8.86 -38.57
N TRP A 402 8.10 7.87 -37.80
CA TRP A 402 9.08 6.87 -38.25
C TRP A 402 8.45 5.60 -38.84
N CYS A 403 7.19 5.31 -38.51
CA CYS A 403 6.50 4.11 -38.99
C CYS A 403 5.70 4.33 -40.28
N ARG A 404 5.63 5.57 -40.81
CA ARG A 404 4.81 5.94 -41.97
C ARG A 404 5.60 6.16 -43.24
#